data_AF-A0A0D2MGQ7-F1
#
_entry.id   AF-A0A0D2MGQ7-F1
#
_cell.length_a   1.000
_cell.length_b   1.000
_cell.length_c   1.000
_cell.angle_alpha   90.00
_cell.angle_beta   90.00
_cell.angle_gamma   90.00
#
_symmetry.space_group_name_H-M   'P 1'
#
loop_
_entity.id
_entity.type
_entity.pdbx_description
1 polymer ?
#
loop_
_entity_poly.entity_id
_entity_poly.type
_entity_poly.pdbx_seq_one_letter_code
_entity_poly.pdbx_strand_id
1 'polypeptide(L)'
;MAGDSAAKIKAYAVPVVLFSLSMLYQLVLLPRAFPPSHYDVLGLKTYCSMEEVKEAYENLESKWNSGLEVPTTTEFIKIRYAYELLTNSVWKRNYDVFGINEQDHVLEKLSQQYAGEKFSNIALPLLRTVASDTGDYAFNVITSKEFQSMFQDSKPWLLQVYSSGSNQSAQFANSWKRIAALLNGVANIGMVELGEVQVAAYLSERKPMGRFFFRNVVAFPSGCKTSDCLIRFEGELSVDAVTDWFAMAVLNLPRIFYYSKESLGPRFLAKSSPHKVKVIFFSKTGERATPAIRQAARDYWNYATFACVLWREEEFSVWWNTFGVESAPAVVFLKDPGLKPLVYHGSVNDSWFLDVLEQNKQQELPQLRSLTSEELGCDARGYSRAGRDTLTWYCAILAGRLGPELDSMRETMRRVQETLSKSSELKAASEDEHSITAAVALKSKRLTLSWLDGETQK
;
A
#
# COMPACT_ATOMS: atom_id res chain seq x y z
N MET A 1 7.36 76.10 -20.87
CA MET A 1 8.14 74.88 -20.55
C MET A 1 7.89 74.30 -19.14
N ALA A 2 6.93 74.79 -18.34
CA ALA A 2 6.67 74.29 -16.98
C ALA A 2 5.56 73.21 -16.88
N GLY A 3 4.74 73.01 -17.92
CA GLY A 3 3.62 72.06 -17.89
C GLY A 3 3.98 70.61 -18.19
N ASP A 4 5.08 70.36 -18.91
CA ASP A 4 5.47 69.01 -19.37
C ASP A 4 6.20 68.19 -18.28
N SER A 5 6.89 68.86 -17.36
CA SER A 5 7.55 68.24 -16.20
C SER A 5 6.55 67.78 -15.14
N ALA A 6 5.50 68.56 -14.86
CA ALA A 6 4.45 68.19 -13.90
C ALA A 6 3.62 66.97 -14.34
N ALA A 7 3.36 66.84 -15.66
CA ALA A 7 2.67 65.69 -16.23
C ALA A 7 3.50 64.39 -16.14
N LYS A 8 4.80 64.48 -16.41
CA LYS A 8 5.74 63.34 -16.26
C LYS A 8 5.86 62.92 -14.79
N ILE A 9 5.94 63.85 -13.85
CA ILE A 9 6.01 63.53 -12.41
C ILE A 9 4.75 62.78 -11.96
N LYS A 10 3.55 63.16 -12.42
CA LYS A 10 2.32 62.42 -12.11
C LYS A 10 2.27 61.02 -12.72
N ALA A 11 2.84 60.84 -13.91
CA ALA A 11 2.87 59.53 -14.59
C ALA A 11 3.77 58.51 -13.87
N TYR A 12 4.88 58.96 -13.26
CA TYR A 12 5.82 58.09 -12.54
C TYR A 12 5.60 58.03 -11.02
N ALA A 13 4.81 58.93 -10.43
CA ALA A 13 4.53 58.93 -8.99
C ALA A 13 3.87 57.64 -8.51
N VAL A 14 2.88 57.12 -9.25
CA VAL A 14 2.17 55.89 -8.87
C VAL A 14 3.08 54.65 -8.93
N PRO A 15 3.85 54.39 -10.00
CA PRO A 15 4.84 53.31 -10.03
C PRO A 15 5.89 53.41 -8.92
N VAL A 16 6.40 54.61 -8.63
CA VAL A 16 7.41 54.81 -7.57
C VAL A 16 6.83 54.52 -6.19
N VAL A 17 5.60 54.95 -5.91
CA VAL A 17 4.92 54.64 -4.63
C VAL A 17 4.67 53.13 -4.49
N LEU A 18 4.21 52.46 -5.55
CA LEU A 18 4.02 51.00 -5.54
C LEU A 18 5.34 50.25 -5.35
N PHE A 19 6.42 50.69 -6.01
CA PHE A 19 7.75 50.13 -5.83
C PHE A 19 8.25 50.33 -4.39
N SER A 20 8.06 51.52 -3.82
CA SER A 20 8.47 51.84 -2.45
C SER A 20 7.68 51.03 -1.41
N LEU A 21 6.36 50.86 -1.62
CA LEU A 21 5.50 50.00 -0.80
C LEU A 21 5.91 48.53 -0.93
N SER A 22 6.23 48.07 -2.14
CA SER A 22 6.75 46.71 -2.36
C SER A 22 8.08 46.50 -1.66
N MET A 23 8.99 47.49 -1.71
CA MET A 23 10.28 47.42 -1.02
C MET A 23 10.12 47.43 0.51
N LEU A 24 9.23 48.28 1.05
CA LEU A 24 8.88 48.27 2.47
C LEU A 24 8.30 46.92 2.90
N TYR A 25 7.40 46.38 2.08
CA TYR A 25 6.79 45.08 2.32
C TYR A 25 7.84 43.96 2.31
N GLN A 26 8.78 43.98 1.36
CA GLN A 26 9.85 42.99 1.24
C GLN A 26 10.95 43.12 2.30
N LEU A 27 11.34 44.34 2.68
CA LEU A 27 12.48 44.57 3.57
C LEU A 27 12.09 44.64 5.05
N VAL A 28 10.85 44.99 5.37
CA VAL A 28 10.42 45.24 6.76
C VAL A 28 9.31 44.30 7.20
N LEU A 29 8.25 44.15 6.39
CA LEU A 29 7.07 43.38 6.80
C LEU A 29 7.28 41.88 6.62
N LEU A 30 7.81 41.44 5.49
CA LEU A 30 8.09 40.03 5.19
C LEU A 30 9.05 39.38 6.21
N PRO A 31 10.20 39.99 6.58
CA PRO A 31 11.11 39.41 7.56
C PRO A 31 10.49 39.28 8.96
N ARG A 32 9.65 40.24 9.35
CA ARG A 32 8.94 40.22 10.65
C ARG A 32 7.72 39.30 10.67
N ALA A 33 7.23 38.88 9.50
CA ALA A 33 6.13 37.92 9.39
C ALA A 33 6.59 36.47 9.59
N PHE A 34 7.91 36.20 9.59
CA PHE A 34 8.42 34.87 9.93
C PHE A 34 8.54 34.73 11.45
N PRO A 35 8.03 33.63 12.03
CA PRO A 35 8.21 33.38 13.45
C PRO A 35 9.71 33.29 13.76
N PRO A 36 10.16 33.86 14.89
CA PRO A 36 11.56 33.76 15.30
C PRO A 36 11.98 32.30 15.39
N SER A 37 13.18 32.00 14.90
CA SER A 37 13.78 30.67 15.01
C SER A 37 14.13 30.34 16.46
N HIS A 38 14.35 29.06 16.76
CA HIS A 38 14.80 28.66 18.10
C HIS A 38 16.18 29.25 18.46
N TYR A 39 16.99 29.60 17.46
CA TYR A 39 18.23 30.34 17.64
C TYR A 39 17.96 31.80 18.06
N ASP A 40 16.99 32.45 17.41
CA ASP A 40 16.63 33.83 17.72
C ASP A 40 16.08 33.97 19.15
N VAL A 41 15.38 32.95 19.65
CA VAL A 41 14.89 32.88 21.05
C VAL A 41 16.06 32.88 22.05
N LEU A 42 17.20 32.30 21.68
CA LEU A 42 18.42 32.29 22.50
C LEU A 42 19.38 33.45 22.18
N GLY A 43 19.03 34.32 21.23
CA GLY A 43 19.91 35.41 20.78
C GLY A 43 21.16 34.91 20.03
N LEU A 44 21.08 33.73 19.42
CA LEU A 44 22.20 33.07 18.74
C LEU A 44 22.10 33.17 17.23
N LYS A 45 23.25 33.04 16.56
CA LYS A 45 23.30 32.88 15.11
C LYS A 45 22.78 31.49 14.72
N THR A 46 22.06 31.41 13.61
CA THR A 46 21.62 30.13 13.05
C THR A 46 22.81 29.21 12.78
N TYR A 47 22.60 27.90 13.00
CA TYR A 47 23.61 26.85 12.82
C TYR A 47 24.82 26.92 13.78
N CYS A 48 24.70 27.61 14.92
CA CYS A 48 25.71 27.62 15.98
C CYS A 48 25.98 26.21 16.55
N SER A 49 27.11 26.04 17.22
CA SER A 49 27.50 24.76 17.83
C SER A 49 26.64 24.44 19.07
N MET A 50 26.59 23.16 19.47
CA MET A 50 25.83 22.77 20.68
C MET A 50 26.44 23.37 21.95
N GLU A 51 27.76 23.60 21.94
CA GLU A 51 28.50 24.24 23.02
C GLU A 51 28.09 25.72 23.17
N GLU A 52 28.00 26.44 22.06
CA GLU A 52 27.52 27.84 22.05
C GLU A 52 26.07 27.96 22.56
N VAL A 53 25.22 26.98 22.22
CA VAL A 53 23.84 26.88 22.74
C VAL A 53 23.83 26.69 24.26
N LYS A 54 24.71 25.83 24.79
CA LYS A 54 24.82 25.59 26.24
C LYS A 54 25.31 26.83 26.97
N GLU A 55 26.36 27.47 26.47
CA GLU A 55 26.91 28.69 27.06
C GLU A 55 25.88 29.82 27.09
N ALA A 56 25.12 30.01 26.00
CA ALA A 56 24.06 31.01 25.97
C ALA A 56 22.94 30.73 26.98
N TYR A 57 22.54 29.47 27.14
CA TYR A 57 21.54 29.08 28.12
C TYR A 57 22.06 29.25 29.56
N GLU A 58 23.29 28.83 29.86
CA GLU A 58 23.93 29.01 31.18
C GLU A 58 24.03 30.49 31.54
N ASN A 59 24.33 31.36 30.57
CA ASN A 59 24.33 32.81 30.75
C ASN A 59 22.93 33.36 31.07
N LEU A 60 21.87 32.86 30.42
CA LEU A 60 20.50 33.25 30.76
C LEU A 60 20.09 32.74 32.15
N GLU A 61 20.39 31.48 32.46
CA GLU A 61 20.10 30.86 33.74
C GLU A 61 20.80 31.57 34.91
N SER A 62 22.05 32.00 34.74
CA SER A 62 22.77 32.78 35.76
C SER A 62 22.10 34.12 36.06
N LYS A 63 21.60 34.83 35.04
CA LYS A 63 20.85 36.09 35.20
C LYS A 63 19.50 35.89 35.89
N TRP A 64 18.83 34.78 35.61
CA TRP A 64 17.56 34.42 36.25
C TRP A 64 17.79 34.12 37.74
N ASN A 65 18.84 33.36 38.06
CA ASN A 65 19.21 33.02 39.43
C ASN A 65 19.71 34.23 40.24
N SER A 66 20.33 35.21 39.58
CA SER A 66 20.74 36.47 40.22
C SER A 66 19.61 37.50 40.34
N GLY A 67 18.42 37.21 39.81
CA GLY A 67 17.25 38.10 39.82
C GLY A 67 17.38 39.36 38.96
N LEU A 68 18.36 39.41 38.04
CA LEU A 68 18.60 40.57 37.18
C LEU A 68 17.58 40.65 36.04
N GLU A 69 17.23 39.51 35.46
CA GLU A 69 16.21 39.36 34.41
C GLU A 69 15.31 38.19 34.81
N VAL A 70 14.07 38.43 35.24
CA VAL A 70 13.13 37.35 35.57
C VAL A 70 12.24 37.09 34.36
N PRO A 71 12.34 35.91 33.72
CA PRO A 71 11.54 35.62 32.53
C PRO A 71 10.08 35.41 32.91
N THR A 72 9.16 35.78 32.00
CA THR A 72 7.79 35.29 32.12
C THR A 72 7.74 33.78 31.91
N THR A 73 6.70 33.12 32.43
CA THR A 73 6.51 31.66 32.26
C THR A 73 6.56 31.24 30.79
N THR A 74 5.92 32.01 29.91
CA THR A 74 5.87 31.74 28.47
C THR A 74 7.24 31.92 27.82
N GLU A 75 8.00 32.94 28.20
CA GLU A 75 9.37 33.15 27.70
C GLU A 75 10.30 32.04 28.18
N PHE A 76 10.23 31.67 29.45
CA PHE A 76 11.01 30.55 30.00
C PHE A 76 10.71 29.24 29.25
N ILE A 77 9.43 28.92 29.01
CA ILE A 77 9.03 27.72 28.25
C ILE A 77 9.63 27.73 26.84
N LYS A 78 9.59 28.87 26.14
CA LYS A 78 10.17 29.01 24.79
C LYS A 78 11.69 28.85 24.80
N ILE A 79 12.37 29.50 25.74
CA ILE A 79 13.83 29.43 25.88
C ILE A 79 14.26 28.00 26.23
N ARG A 80 13.58 27.38 27.18
CA ARG A 80 13.88 26.01 27.61
C ARG A 80 13.60 24.99 26.51
N TYR A 81 12.52 25.15 25.76
CA TYR A 81 12.21 24.34 24.58
C TYR A 81 13.32 24.46 23.52
N ALA A 82 13.70 25.69 23.17
CA ALA A 82 14.75 25.95 22.19
C ALA A 82 16.08 25.32 22.64
N TYR A 83 16.45 25.46 23.91
CA TYR A 83 17.62 24.83 24.50
C TYR A 83 17.58 23.31 24.40
N GLU A 84 16.50 22.66 24.84
CA GLU A 84 16.38 21.19 24.82
C GLU A 84 16.37 20.62 23.38
N LEU A 85 15.75 21.33 22.43
CA LEU A 85 15.76 20.96 21.01
C LEU A 85 17.17 21.09 20.41
N LEU A 86 17.85 22.21 20.65
CA LEU A 86 19.14 22.54 20.04
C LEU A 86 20.33 21.86 20.72
N THR A 87 20.18 21.31 21.92
CA THR A 87 21.22 20.51 22.59
C THR A 87 21.14 19.02 22.29
N ASN A 88 20.03 18.55 21.70
CA ASN A 88 19.90 17.18 21.22
C ASN A 88 20.43 17.08 19.77
N SER A 89 21.43 16.23 19.55
CA SER A 89 22.10 16.11 18.24
C SER A 89 21.15 15.70 17.11
N VAL A 90 20.19 14.82 17.38
CA VAL A 90 19.21 14.33 16.38
C VAL A 90 18.18 15.40 16.06
N TRP A 91 17.61 16.03 17.09
CA TRP A 91 16.62 17.09 16.89
C TRP A 91 17.22 18.34 16.24
N LYS A 92 18.39 18.77 16.69
CA LYS A 92 19.15 19.87 16.07
C LYS A 92 19.42 19.59 14.60
N ARG A 93 19.93 18.39 14.24
CA ARG A 93 20.16 18.00 12.84
C ARG A 93 18.88 18.08 12.01
N ASN A 94 17.78 17.51 12.52
CA ASN A 94 16.51 17.51 11.80
C ASN A 94 15.93 18.94 11.64
N TYR A 95 16.10 19.79 12.65
CA TYR A 95 15.70 21.19 12.60
C TYR A 95 16.55 21.99 11.61
N ASP A 96 17.88 21.87 11.70
CA ASP A 96 18.83 22.64 10.90
C ASP A 96 18.76 22.28 9.42
N VAL A 97 18.76 20.98 9.12
CA VAL A 97 18.81 20.49 7.73
C VAL A 97 17.41 20.52 7.10
N PHE A 98 16.38 20.13 7.83
CA PHE A 98 15.06 19.85 7.27
C PHE A 98 13.96 20.78 7.77
N GLY A 99 14.24 21.66 8.74
CA GLY A 99 13.23 22.53 9.34
C GLY A 99 12.15 21.77 10.13
N ILE A 100 12.42 20.53 10.53
CA ILE A 100 11.46 19.67 11.22
C ILE A 100 11.41 20.04 12.70
N ASN A 101 10.21 20.30 13.19
CA ASN A 101 9.95 20.62 14.58
C ASN A 101 8.67 19.93 15.07
N GLU A 102 8.78 18.64 15.40
CA GLU A 102 7.62 17.79 15.68
C GLU A 102 6.88 18.14 16.98
N GLN A 103 7.58 18.78 17.92
CA GLN A 103 7.08 19.02 19.28
C GLN A 103 6.49 20.43 19.46
N ASP A 104 6.21 21.17 18.37
CA ASP A 104 5.67 22.54 18.46
C ASP A 104 4.36 22.63 19.25
N HIS A 105 3.49 21.62 19.12
CA HIS A 105 2.25 21.54 19.89
C HIS A 105 2.46 21.45 21.41
N VAL A 106 3.65 21.01 21.85
CA VAL A 106 4.02 20.93 23.28
C VAL A 106 4.17 22.34 23.85
N LEU A 107 4.70 23.31 23.08
CA LEU A 107 4.83 24.70 23.52
C LEU A 107 3.48 25.32 23.90
N GLU A 108 2.48 25.14 23.05
CA GLU A 108 1.14 25.69 23.29
C GLU A 108 0.47 25.02 24.50
N LYS A 109 0.55 23.69 24.58
CA LYS A 109 -0.01 22.91 25.70
C LYS A 109 0.63 23.27 27.05
N LEU A 110 1.96 23.39 27.09
CA LEU A 110 2.68 23.76 28.32
C LEU A 110 2.41 25.21 28.71
N SER A 111 2.34 26.12 27.74
CA SER A 111 2.01 27.53 27.99
C SER A 111 0.63 27.69 28.64
N GLN A 112 -0.34 26.86 28.24
CA GLN A 112 -1.67 26.82 28.87
C GLN A 112 -1.63 26.16 30.26
N GLN A 113 -0.92 25.03 30.39
CA GLN A 113 -0.84 24.27 31.64
C GLN A 113 -0.19 25.07 32.78
N TYR A 114 0.84 25.85 32.48
CA TYR A 114 1.58 26.63 33.48
C TYR A 114 1.16 28.11 33.50
N ALA A 115 0.00 28.46 32.94
CA ALA A 115 -0.47 29.84 32.92
C ALA A 115 -0.60 30.42 34.34
N GLY A 116 0.16 31.48 34.65
CA GLY A 116 0.17 32.13 35.96
C GLY A 116 1.08 31.48 37.02
N GLU A 117 1.74 30.36 36.69
CA GLU A 117 2.74 29.72 37.55
C GLU A 117 4.09 30.43 37.50
N LYS A 118 4.89 30.32 38.57
CA LYS A 118 6.29 30.78 38.54
C LYS A 118 7.14 29.82 37.73
N PHE A 119 8.12 30.34 36.98
CA PHE A 119 9.00 29.52 36.14
C PHE A 119 9.75 28.44 36.95
N SER A 120 10.05 28.69 38.23
CA SER A 120 10.68 27.74 39.16
C SER A 120 9.85 26.47 39.42
N ASN A 121 8.53 26.52 39.20
CA ASN A 121 7.61 25.41 39.46
C ASN A 121 7.40 24.52 38.22
N ILE A 122 8.03 24.86 37.08
CA ILE A 122 7.88 24.11 35.84
C ILE A 122 8.71 22.83 35.93
N ALA A 123 8.07 21.69 35.65
CA ALA A 123 8.75 20.40 35.65
C ALA A 123 9.65 20.26 34.42
N LEU A 124 10.92 19.90 34.65
CA LEU A 124 11.92 19.66 33.60
C LEU A 124 12.30 18.16 33.54
N PRO A 125 12.70 17.63 32.37
CA PRO A 125 12.77 18.28 31.06
C PRO A 125 11.38 18.49 30.42
N LEU A 126 11.26 19.47 29.51
CA LEU A 126 10.02 19.74 28.77
C LEU A 126 9.80 18.71 27.66
N LEU A 127 10.87 18.37 26.95
CA LEU A 127 10.89 17.41 25.87
C LEU A 127 11.34 16.06 26.43
N ARG A 128 10.49 15.04 26.27
CA ARG A 128 10.87 13.67 26.60
C ARG A 128 11.60 13.07 25.43
N THR A 129 12.84 12.62 25.65
CA THR A 129 13.47 11.70 24.72
C THR A 129 12.68 10.40 24.74
N VAL A 130 12.40 9.87 23.55
CA VAL A 130 11.91 8.50 23.45
C VAL A 130 13.05 7.65 24.01
N ALA A 131 12.84 7.02 25.17
CA ALA A 131 13.78 6.04 25.69
C ALA A 131 13.95 5.02 24.57
N SER A 132 15.14 5.01 23.99
CA SER A 132 15.47 4.09 22.93
C SER A 132 15.56 2.71 23.57
N ASP A 133 14.45 1.97 23.57
CA ASP A 133 14.51 0.51 23.47
C ASP A 133 15.13 0.21 22.11
N THR A 134 16.44 0.43 22.01
CA THR A 134 17.27 0.50 20.81
C THR A 134 17.37 -0.83 20.05
N GLY A 135 16.64 -1.86 20.47
CA GLY A 135 16.84 -3.22 19.96
C GLY A 135 16.18 -3.52 18.63
N ASP A 136 15.02 -2.95 18.30
CA ASP A 136 14.12 -3.61 17.33
C ASP A 136 13.33 -2.68 16.39
N TYR A 137 13.71 -1.40 16.27
CA TYR A 137 13.04 -0.47 15.34
C TYR A 137 13.68 -0.41 13.94
N ALA A 138 14.94 -0.79 13.81
CA ALA A 138 15.69 -0.75 12.56
C ALA A 138 15.35 -1.97 11.69
N PHE A 139 14.35 -1.82 10.82
CA PHE A 139 13.97 -2.84 9.85
C PHE A 139 14.38 -2.40 8.44
N ASN A 140 15.29 -3.15 7.80
CA ASN A 140 15.78 -2.87 6.44
C ASN A 140 16.18 -1.39 6.23
N VAL A 141 17.01 -0.86 7.12
CA VAL A 141 17.50 0.53 7.01
C VAL A 141 18.46 0.62 5.82
N ILE A 142 18.17 1.54 4.91
CA ILE A 142 18.91 1.77 3.68
C ILE A 142 19.90 2.91 3.90
N THR A 143 21.17 2.61 3.71
CA THR A 143 22.26 3.60 3.70
C THR A 143 22.41 4.24 2.32
N SER A 144 23.15 5.37 2.26
CA SER A 144 23.47 6.05 0.99
C SER A 144 24.10 5.14 -0.07
N LYS A 145 24.88 4.12 0.34
CA LYS A 145 25.50 3.16 -0.59
C LYS A 145 24.48 2.17 -1.15
N GLU A 146 23.64 1.61 -0.29
CA GLU A 146 22.61 0.64 -0.68
C GLU A 146 21.53 1.28 -1.56
N PHE A 147 21.20 2.55 -1.30
CA PHE A 147 20.27 3.34 -2.12
C PHE A 147 20.70 3.42 -3.59
N GLN A 148 22.00 3.43 -3.89
CA GLN A 148 22.47 3.42 -5.29
C GLN A 148 22.26 2.06 -5.97
N SER A 149 22.40 0.96 -5.22
CA SER A 149 22.20 -0.39 -5.72
C SER A 149 20.73 -0.84 -5.77
N MET A 150 19.82 -0.15 -5.06
CA MET A 150 18.44 -0.61 -4.90
C MET A 150 17.62 -0.66 -6.21
N PHE A 151 18.00 0.15 -7.19
CA PHE A 151 17.31 0.28 -8.49
C PHE A 151 17.77 -0.76 -9.54
N GLN A 152 18.55 -1.75 -9.13
CA GLN A 152 18.93 -2.87 -9.99
C GLN A 152 17.81 -3.90 -10.14
N ASP A 153 16.98 -4.06 -9.11
CA ASP A 153 15.80 -4.92 -9.15
C ASP A 153 14.66 -4.23 -9.92
N SER A 154 13.88 -5.05 -10.64
CA SER A 154 12.67 -4.65 -11.33
C SER A 154 11.47 -4.45 -10.39
N LYS A 155 11.54 -4.96 -9.16
CA LYS A 155 10.45 -4.83 -8.19
C LYS A 155 10.25 -3.38 -7.72
N PRO A 156 9.00 -2.98 -7.47
CA PRO A 156 8.68 -1.67 -6.90
C PRO A 156 9.19 -1.57 -5.46
N TRP A 157 9.50 -0.34 -5.03
CA TRP A 157 9.98 -0.05 -3.68
C TRP A 157 8.99 0.82 -2.91
N LEU A 158 8.81 0.50 -1.63
CA LEU A 158 8.12 1.33 -0.65
C LEU A 158 9.09 1.70 0.46
N LEU A 159 9.30 3.00 0.66
CA LEU A 159 10.27 3.53 1.61
C LEU A 159 9.58 4.37 2.68
N GLN A 160 9.98 4.16 3.93
CA GLN A 160 9.66 5.07 5.03
C GLN A 160 10.86 5.96 5.33
N VAL A 161 10.69 7.27 5.26
CA VAL A 161 11.66 8.22 5.82
C VAL A 161 11.31 8.46 7.28
N TYR A 162 12.25 8.20 8.18
CA TYR A 162 12.02 8.27 9.63
C TYR A 162 13.16 8.97 10.36
N SER A 163 12.90 9.35 11.61
CA SER A 163 13.88 9.93 12.52
C SER A 163 13.94 9.10 13.80
N SER A 164 15.15 8.76 14.25
CA SER A 164 15.36 8.07 15.53
C SER A 164 14.91 8.90 16.74
N GLY A 165 14.89 10.23 16.63
CA GLY A 165 14.43 11.15 17.67
C GLY A 165 12.92 11.47 17.61
N SER A 166 12.18 10.87 16.67
CA SER A 166 10.76 11.16 16.45
C SER A 166 9.85 10.18 17.19
N ASN A 167 8.98 10.71 18.06
CA ASN A 167 7.97 9.90 18.73
C ASN A 167 6.92 9.35 17.74
N GLN A 168 6.57 10.12 16.70
CA GLN A 168 5.65 9.65 15.66
C GLN A 168 6.24 8.48 14.87
N SER A 169 7.53 8.56 14.54
CA SER A 169 8.25 7.47 13.86
C SER A 169 8.28 6.21 14.72
N ALA A 170 8.55 6.35 16.03
CA ALA A 170 8.56 5.23 16.97
C ALA A 170 7.18 4.55 17.08
N GLN A 171 6.10 5.33 17.16
CA GLN A 171 4.74 4.81 17.20
C GLN A 171 4.33 4.08 15.91
N PHE A 172 4.82 4.54 14.76
CA PHE A 172 4.49 3.93 13.46
C PHE A 172 5.32 2.69 13.12
N ALA A 173 6.43 2.43 13.82
CA ALA A 173 7.34 1.33 13.49
C ALA A 173 6.67 -0.07 13.49
N ASN A 174 5.79 -0.35 14.45
CA ASN A 174 5.04 -1.62 14.47
C ASN A 174 4.07 -1.75 13.29
N SER A 175 3.40 -0.64 12.93
CA SER A 175 2.56 -0.58 11.73
C SER A 175 3.40 -0.81 10.47
N TRP A 176 4.61 -0.25 10.40
CA TRP A 176 5.53 -0.47 9.29
C TRP A 176 5.96 -1.93 9.15
N LYS A 177 6.31 -2.62 10.25
CA LYS A 177 6.59 -4.07 10.24
C LYS A 177 5.41 -4.87 9.69
N ARG A 178 4.17 -4.51 10.07
CA ARG A 178 2.96 -5.15 9.54
C ARG A 178 2.77 -4.88 8.04
N ILE A 179 3.01 -3.64 7.58
CA ILE A 179 3.00 -3.30 6.14
C ILE A 179 4.04 -4.13 5.39
N ALA A 180 5.24 -4.27 5.95
CA ALA A 180 6.31 -5.08 5.37
C ALA A 180 5.91 -6.55 5.19
N ALA A 181 5.28 -7.14 6.21
CA ALA A 181 4.77 -8.50 6.14
C ALA A 181 3.68 -8.67 5.06
N LEU A 182 2.74 -7.72 4.93
CA LEU A 182 1.63 -7.77 3.97
C LEU A 182 2.06 -7.60 2.50
N LEU A 183 3.20 -6.96 2.27
CA LEU A 183 3.77 -6.70 0.94
C LEU A 183 4.93 -7.63 0.61
N ASN A 184 5.25 -8.58 1.50
CA ASN A 184 6.30 -9.56 1.26
C ASN A 184 6.03 -10.33 -0.03
N GLY A 185 7.05 -10.49 -0.86
CA GLY A 185 6.94 -11.10 -2.19
C GLY A 185 6.35 -10.18 -3.29
N VAL A 186 5.59 -9.14 -2.93
CA VAL A 186 4.97 -8.19 -3.87
C VAL A 186 5.88 -7.00 -4.18
N ALA A 187 6.55 -6.46 -3.16
CA ALA A 187 7.41 -5.28 -3.31
C ALA A 187 8.58 -5.30 -2.32
N ASN A 188 9.61 -4.51 -2.63
CA ASN A 188 10.74 -4.28 -1.75
C ASN A 188 10.42 -3.16 -0.76
N ILE A 189 10.83 -3.31 0.50
CA ILE A 189 10.48 -2.38 1.59
C ILE A 189 11.72 -2.04 2.38
N GLY A 190 11.89 -0.74 2.65
CA GLY A 190 13.02 -0.25 3.44
C GLY A 190 12.71 1.03 4.18
N MET A 191 13.63 1.39 5.07
CA MET A 191 13.55 2.61 5.87
C MET A 191 14.78 3.48 5.61
N VAL A 192 14.62 4.80 5.58
CA VAL A 192 15.72 5.75 5.42
C VAL A 192 15.71 6.68 6.63
N GLU A 193 16.80 6.66 7.40
CA GLU A 193 16.95 7.58 8.54
C GLU A 193 17.31 8.98 8.02
N LEU A 194 16.78 10.03 8.65
CA LEU A 194 17.07 11.41 8.25
C LEU A 194 18.57 11.78 8.32
N GLY A 195 19.38 11.02 9.04
CA GLY A 195 20.84 11.14 9.09
C GLY A 195 21.54 10.77 7.80
N GLU A 196 20.90 9.97 6.93
CA GLU A 196 21.34 9.77 5.55
C GLU A 196 20.93 11.00 4.72
N VAL A 197 21.53 12.15 5.05
CA VAL A 197 21.09 13.49 4.59
C VAL A 197 20.94 13.56 3.08
N GLN A 198 21.84 12.95 2.32
CA GLN A 198 21.81 12.95 0.86
C GLN A 198 20.57 12.22 0.32
N VAL A 199 20.26 11.04 0.86
CA VAL A 199 19.10 10.24 0.45
C VAL A 199 17.80 10.89 0.93
N ALA A 200 17.75 11.33 2.18
CA ALA A 200 16.59 12.02 2.74
C ALA A 200 16.25 13.29 1.95
N ALA A 201 17.26 14.11 1.62
CA ALA A 201 17.07 15.29 0.77
C ALA A 201 16.60 14.94 -0.64
N TYR A 202 17.05 13.83 -1.21
CA TYR A 202 16.59 13.35 -2.52
C TYR A 202 15.11 12.92 -2.51
N LEU A 203 14.65 12.28 -1.44
CA LEU A 203 13.26 11.82 -1.31
C LEU A 203 12.29 12.96 -0.95
N SER A 204 12.80 14.01 -0.31
CA SER A 204 12.01 15.18 0.09
C SER A 204 11.51 16.02 -1.09
N GLU A 205 10.44 16.77 -0.88
CA GLU A 205 10.00 17.82 -1.80
C GLU A 205 10.74 19.12 -1.50
N ARG A 206 11.07 19.88 -2.54
CA ARG A 206 11.61 21.24 -2.37
C ARG A 206 10.49 22.26 -2.57
N LYS A 207 10.15 23.00 -1.51
CA LYS A 207 9.27 24.17 -1.64
C LYS A 207 9.99 25.30 -2.38
N PRO A 208 9.27 26.25 -3.01
CA PRO A 208 9.86 27.40 -3.72
C PRO A 208 10.86 28.21 -2.88
N MET A 209 10.70 28.18 -1.56
CA MET A 209 11.57 28.85 -0.59
C MET A 209 12.83 28.08 -0.22
N GLY A 210 13.16 27.00 -0.95
CA GLY A 210 14.33 26.15 -0.72
C GLY A 210 14.23 25.21 0.49
N ARG A 211 13.17 25.31 1.30
CA ARG A 211 12.92 24.42 2.43
C ARG A 211 12.47 23.04 1.95
N PHE A 212 13.00 22.02 2.60
CA PHE A 212 12.55 20.65 2.41
C PHE A 212 11.18 20.44 3.05
N PHE A 213 10.36 19.64 2.39
CA PHE A 213 9.08 19.18 2.89
C PHE A 213 9.02 17.67 2.80
N PHE A 214 8.83 17.03 3.95
CA PHE A 214 8.90 15.59 4.08
C PHE A 214 7.51 14.97 4.06
N ARG A 215 7.40 13.92 3.25
CA ARG A 215 6.35 12.91 3.37
C ARG A 215 7.03 11.68 3.94
N ASN A 216 6.47 11.11 5.00
CA ASN A 216 7.10 10.02 5.72
C ASN A 216 7.14 8.71 4.90
N VAL A 217 6.29 8.59 3.88
CA VAL A 217 6.19 7.38 3.04
C VAL A 217 6.25 7.77 1.57
N VAL A 218 7.13 7.12 0.82
CA VAL A 218 7.37 7.36 -0.60
C VAL A 218 7.55 6.02 -1.34
N ALA A 219 7.23 6.00 -2.63
CA ALA A 219 7.25 4.78 -3.42
C ALA A 219 7.88 4.99 -4.80
N PHE A 220 8.67 4.00 -5.24
CA PHE A 220 9.18 3.89 -6.60
C PHE A 220 8.43 2.77 -7.32
N PRO A 221 7.65 3.08 -8.36
CA PRO A 221 7.03 2.07 -9.22
C PRO A 221 8.08 1.17 -9.90
N SER A 222 7.64 0.02 -10.43
CA SER A 222 8.50 -0.85 -11.23
C SER A 222 9.06 -0.09 -12.43
N GLY A 223 10.37 -0.17 -12.64
CA GLY A 223 11.09 0.54 -13.70
C GLY A 223 11.42 2.02 -13.40
N CYS A 224 10.99 2.55 -12.25
CA CYS A 224 11.33 3.91 -11.82
C CYS A 224 12.72 3.95 -11.17
N LYS A 225 13.62 4.80 -11.72
CA LYS A 225 15.01 4.96 -11.22
C LYS A 225 15.37 6.40 -10.84
N THR A 226 14.47 7.34 -11.07
CA THR A 226 14.71 8.77 -10.81
C THR A 226 13.62 9.33 -9.90
N SER A 227 13.86 10.52 -9.35
CA SER A 227 12.94 11.25 -8.48
C SER A 227 11.69 11.73 -9.22
N ASP A 228 11.70 11.73 -10.55
CA ASP A 228 10.61 12.28 -11.37
C ASP A 228 9.38 11.37 -11.37
N CYS A 229 9.59 10.06 -11.19
CA CYS A 229 8.52 9.07 -11.07
C CYS A 229 8.25 8.63 -9.62
N LEU A 230 8.89 9.29 -8.65
CA LEU A 230 8.66 9.07 -7.23
C LEU A 230 7.23 9.49 -6.85
N ILE A 231 6.47 8.55 -6.29
CA ILE A 231 5.11 8.81 -5.82
C ILE A 231 5.14 8.95 -4.31
N ARG A 232 4.51 10.01 -3.79
CA ARG A 232 4.50 10.31 -2.35
C ARG A 232 3.11 10.05 -1.77
N PHE A 233 3.10 9.51 -0.56
CA PHE A 233 1.85 9.24 0.15
C PHE A 233 1.38 10.48 0.90
N GLU A 234 0.11 10.85 0.72
CA GLU A 234 -0.50 12.04 1.34
C GLU A 234 -1.60 11.72 2.36
N GLY A 235 -1.77 10.45 2.73
CA GLY A 235 -2.81 10.01 3.67
C GLY A 235 -2.33 9.88 5.12
N GLU A 236 -3.22 9.37 5.96
CA GLU A 236 -2.91 9.01 7.34
C GLU A 236 -1.96 7.81 7.40
N LEU A 237 -1.00 7.85 8.32
CA LEU A 237 -0.03 6.77 8.55
C LEU A 237 -0.67 5.59 9.29
N SER A 238 -1.52 4.85 8.59
CA SER A 238 -2.10 3.59 9.04
C SER A 238 -1.76 2.44 8.09
N VAL A 239 -1.82 1.20 8.59
CA VAL A 239 -1.53 -0.01 7.80
C VAL A 239 -2.46 -0.11 6.59
N ASP A 240 -3.76 0.11 6.79
CA ASP A 240 -4.78 0.03 5.73
C ASP A 240 -4.59 1.11 4.66
N ALA A 241 -4.38 2.38 5.08
CA ALA A 241 -4.24 3.48 4.14
C ALA A 241 -2.98 3.37 3.27
N VAL A 242 -1.84 3.01 3.87
CA VAL A 242 -0.57 2.86 3.13
C VAL A 242 -0.61 1.66 2.18
N THR A 243 -1.08 0.49 2.66
CA THR A 243 -1.14 -0.72 1.82
C THR A 243 -2.14 -0.59 0.67
N ASP A 244 -3.30 0.03 0.91
CA ASP A 244 -4.30 0.25 -0.13
C ASP A 244 -3.83 1.27 -1.17
N TRP A 245 -3.23 2.39 -0.73
CA TRP A 245 -2.63 3.37 -1.63
C TRP A 245 -1.53 2.74 -2.47
N PHE A 246 -0.62 1.98 -1.86
CA PHE A 246 0.48 1.36 -2.60
C PHE A 246 -0.05 0.35 -3.62
N ALA A 247 -1.00 -0.51 -3.23
CA ALA A 247 -1.61 -1.48 -4.14
C ALA A 247 -2.33 -0.80 -5.33
N MET A 248 -3.04 0.29 -5.10
CA MET A 248 -3.83 0.97 -6.13
C MET A 248 -2.99 1.91 -6.99
N ALA A 249 -2.28 2.87 -6.36
CA ALA A 249 -1.62 3.97 -7.05
C ALA A 249 -0.24 3.61 -7.59
N VAL A 250 0.47 2.67 -6.95
CA VAL A 250 1.83 2.28 -7.35
C VAL A 250 1.82 0.99 -8.17
N LEU A 251 1.10 -0.03 -7.68
CA LEU A 251 1.08 -1.35 -8.31
C LEU A 251 -0.03 -1.56 -9.34
N ASN A 252 -1.02 -0.66 -9.39
CA ASN A 252 -2.21 -0.77 -10.24
C ASN A 252 -2.97 -2.11 -10.05
N LEU A 253 -3.03 -2.61 -8.81
CA LEU A 253 -3.75 -3.84 -8.49
C LEU A 253 -5.24 -3.59 -8.33
N PRO A 254 -6.09 -4.53 -8.79
CA PRO A 254 -7.54 -4.38 -8.67
C PRO A 254 -7.98 -4.43 -7.21
N ARG A 255 -9.01 -3.64 -6.88
CA ARG A 255 -9.68 -3.72 -5.58
C ARG A 255 -10.67 -4.88 -5.58
N ILE A 256 -10.62 -5.68 -4.52
CA ILE A 256 -11.59 -6.75 -4.25
C ILE A 256 -12.61 -6.20 -3.26
N PHE A 257 -13.89 -6.26 -3.64
CA PHE A 257 -14.98 -5.63 -2.89
C PHE A 257 -15.64 -6.60 -1.92
N TYR A 258 -16.16 -6.02 -0.83
CA TYR A 258 -17.03 -6.71 0.10
C TYR A 258 -18.48 -6.72 -0.39
N TYR A 259 -19.14 -7.85 -0.21
CA TYR A 259 -20.56 -8.04 -0.51
C TYR A 259 -21.29 -8.58 0.72
N SER A 260 -22.53 -8.12 0.89
CA SER A 260 -23.50 -8.65 1.84
C SER A 260 -24.24 -9.85 1.24
N LYS A 261 -25.03 -10.57 2.06
CA LYS A 261 -25.90 -11.65 1.58
C LYS A 261 -26.87 -11.21 0.48
N GLU A 262 -27.36 -9.97 0.50
CA GLU A 262 -28.28 -9.45 -0.50
C GLU A 262 -27.58 -9.02 -1.80
N SER A 263 -26.31 -8.60 -1.70
CA SER A 263 -25.58 -8.03 -2.83
C SER A 263 -24.68 -9.04 -3.55
N LEU A 264 -24.24 -10.11 -2.88
CA LEU A 264 -23.32 -11.11 -3.45
C LEU A 264 -23.92 -11.78 -4.70
N GLY A 265 -25.18 -12.22 -4.64
CA GLY A 265 -25.89 -12.80 -5.78
C GLY A 265 -25.99 -11.85 -6.99
N PRO A 266 -26.74 -10.75 -6.88
CA PRO A 266 -27.04 -9.89 -8.01
C PRO A 266 -25.85 -9.03 -8.48
N ARG A 267 -24.92 -8.66 -7.59
CA ARG A 267 -23.81 -7.74 -7.96
C ARG A 267 -22.50 -8.44 -8.27
N PHE A 268 -22.28 -9.66 -7.78
CA PHE A 268 -21.05 -10.42 -8.05
C PHE A 268 -21.34 -11.68 -8.87
N LEU A 269 -22.13 -12.62 -8.34
CA LEU A 269 -22.34 -13.91 -9.00
C LEU A 269 -22.99 -13.77 -10.39
N ALA A 270 -24.03 -12.94 -10.51
CA ALA A 270 -24.74 -12.72 -11.76
C ALA A 270 -23.95 -11.89 -12.79
N LYS A 271 -23.05 -11.01 -12.34
CA LYS A 271 -22.27 -10.12 -13.21
C LYS A 271 -20.92 -10.71 -13.63
N SER A 272 -20.41 -11.68 -12.86
CA SER A 272 -19.16 -12.36 -13.18
C SER A 272 -19.27 -13.15 -14.49
N SER A 273 -18.18 -13.19 -15.27
CA SER A 273 -18.17 -13.92 -16.54
C SER A 273 -18.43 -15.43 -16.30
N PRO A 274 -19.33 -16.07 -17.06
CA PRO A 274 -19.74 -17.46 -16.81
C PRO A 274 -18.62 -18.51 -16.87
N HIS A 275 -17.51 -18.19 -17.53
CA HIS A 275 -16.34 -19.07 -17.70
C HIS A 275 -15.31 -18.95 -16.58
N LYS A 276 -15.44 -17.94 -15.70
CA LYS A 276 -14.48 -17.72 -14.61
C LYS A 276 -14.92 -18.44 -13.37
N VAL A 277 -13.96 -18.99 -12.64
CA VAL A 277 -14.16 -19.51 -11.30
C VAL A 277 -14.39 -18.33 -10.35
N LYS A 278 -15.45 -18.40 -9.53
CA LYS A 278 -15.69 -17.36 -8.52
C LYS A 278 -15.00 -17.77 -7.22
N VAL A 279 -14.11 -16.92 -6.72
CA VAL A 279 -13.38 -17.12 -5.47
C VAL A 279 -13.91 -16.12 -4.44
N ILE A 280 -14.42 -16.62 -3.32
CA ILE A 280 -15.06 -15.79 -2.29
C ILE A 280 -14.33 -15.99 -0.97
N PHE A 281 -13.78 -14.90 -0.44
CA PHE A 281 -13.12 -14.87 0.87
C PHE A 281 -14.11 -14.48 1.96
N PHE A 282 -14.28 -15.34 2.95
CA PHE A 282 -15.04 -15.06 4.16
C PHE A 282 -14.10 -14.62 5.27
N SER A 283 -14.32 -13.43 5.81
CA SER A 283 -13.50 -12.83 6.88
C SER A 283 -14.39 -12.42 8.06
N LYS A 284 -13.88 -12.52 9.29
CA LYS A 284 -14.55 -12.01 10.50
C LYS A 284 -14.29 -10.53 10.76
N THR A 285 -13.15 -10.00 10.30
CA THR A 285 -12.66 -8.66 10.65
C THR A 285 -13.11 -7.59 9.66
N GLY A 286 -13.40 -7.98 8.40
CA GLY A 286 -13.69 -7.01 7.33
C GLY A 286 -12.44 -6.31 6.79
N GLU A 287 -11.25 -6.80 7.13
CA GLU A 287 -9.99 -6.28 6.59
C GLU A 287 -9.95 -6.40 5.06
N ARG A 288 -9.40 -5.39 4.39
CA ARG A 288 -9.29 -5.42 2.92
C ARG A 288 -8.39 -6.57 2.47
N ALA A 289 -8.66 -7.07 1.26
CA ALA A 289 -7.80 -8.07 0.64
C ALA A 289 -6.35 -7.58 0.58
N THR A 290 -5.43 -8.44 1.00
CA THR A 290 -3.99 -8.16 1.05
C THR A 290 -3.44 -7.87 -0.36
N PRO A 291 -2.33 -7.13 -0.47
CA PRO A 291 -1.67 -6.91 -1.75
C PRO A 291 -1.37 -8.20 -2.52
N ALA A 292 -0.96 -9.27 -1.84
CA ALA A 292 -0.72 -10.59 -2.45
C ALA A 292 -1.98 -11.18 -3.09
N ILE A 293 -3.13 -11.12 -2.41
CA ILE A 293 -4.41 -11.59 -2.97
C ILE A 293 -4.83 -10.71 -4.16
N ARG A 294 -4.61 -9.39 -4.10
CA ARG A 294 -4.91 -8.49 -5.22
C ARG A 294 -3.98 -8.74 -6.43
N GLN A 295 -2.72 -9.08 -6.18
CA GLN A 295 -1.77 -9.51 -7.20
C GLN A 295 -2.27 -10.79 -7.89
N ALA A 296 -2.68 -11.80 -7.11
CA ALA A 296 -3.32 -13.00 -7.65
C ALA A 296 -4.58 -12.66 -8.46
N ALA A 297 -5.40 -11.71 -8.01
CA ALA A 297 -6.59 -11.29 -8.76
C ALA A 297 -6.28 -10.65 -10.12
N ARG A 298 -5.15 -9.96 -10.24
CA ARG A 298 -4.64 -9.45 -11.52
C ARG A 298 -4.10 -10.57 -12.40
N ASP A 299 -3.25 -11.43 -11.85
CA ASP A 299 -2.54 -12.46 -12.61
C ASP A 299 -3.51 -13.54 -13.14
N TYR A 300 -4.52 -13.88 -12.35
CA TYR A 300 -5.57 -14.85 -12.70
C TYR A 300 -6.83 -14.19 -13.24
N TRP A 301 -6.78 -12.93 -13.65
CA TRP A 301 -7.97 -12.18 -14.12
C TRP A 301 -8.73 -12.91 -15.23
N ASN A 302 -8.05 -13.65 -16.09
CA ASN A 302 -8.68 -14.40 -17.19
C ASN A 302 -9.40 -15.69 -16.76
N TYR A 303 -9.09 -16.20 -15.58
CA TYR A 303 -9.53 -17.51 -15.07
C TYR A 303 -10.49 -17.38 -13.88
N ALA A 304 -10.29 -16.37 -13.02
CA ALA A 304 -11.01 -16.23 -11.77
C ALA A 304 -11.50 -14.80 -11.51
N THR A 305 -12.57 -14.68 -10.72
CA THR A 305 -13.06 -13.41 -10.17
C THR A 305 -13.18 -13.52 -8.66
N PHE A 306 -12.86 -12.44 -7.96
CA PHE A 306 -12.69 -12.46 -6.50
C PHE A 306 -13.70 -11.56 -5.82
N ALA A 307 -14.19 -11.99 -4.66
CA ALA A 307 -15.06 -11.22 -3.78
C ALA A 307 -14.70 -11.47 -2.31
N CYS A 308 -15.02 -10.52 -1.45
CA CYS A 308 -14.97 -10.70 0.00
C CYS A 308 -16.39 -10.68 0.58
N VAL A 309 -16.59 -11.39 1.69
CA VAL A 309 -17.81 -11.40 2.49
C VAL A 309 -17.41 -11.26 3.95
N LEU A 310 -18.10 -10.36 4.66
CA LEU A 310 -17.97 -10.24 6.11
C LEU A 310 -18.87 -11.30 6.75
N TRP A 311 -18.26 -12.34 7.29
CA TRP A 311 -18.98 -13.43 7.94
C TRP A 311 -19.42 -13.01 9.33
N ARG A 312 -20.70 -13.25 9.64
CA ARG A 312 -21.32 -12.99 10.94
C ARG A 312 -22.06 -14.24 11.38
N GLU A 313 -22.03 -14.55 12.69
CA GLU A 313 -22.71 -15.72 13.26
C GLU A 313 -24.23 -15.70 12.99
N GLU A 314 -24.85 -14.52 13.01
CA GLU A 314 -26.26 -14.31 12.68
C GLU A 314 -26.64 -14.81 11.27
N GLU A 315 -25.67 -14.85 10.36
CA GLU A 315 -25.86 -15.24 8.96
C GLU A 315 -25.31 -16.64 8.65
N PHE A 316 -24.87 -17.37 9.68
CA PHE A 316 -24.32 -18.73 9.55
C PHE A 316 -25.21 -19.64 8.69
N SER A 317 -26.51 -19.66 8.97
CA SER A 317 -27.45 -20.52 8.26
C SER A 317 -27.50 -20.23 6.76
N VAL A 318 -27.37 -18.97 6.35
CA VAL A 318 -27.33 -18.55 4.95
C VAL A 318 -26.04 -19.05 4.29
N TRP A 319 -24.89 -18.81 4.93
CA TRP A 319 -23.58 -19.16 4.36
C TRP A 319 -23.30 -20.67 4.36
N TRP A 320 -23.76 -21.39 5.39
CA TRP A 320 -23.71 -22.84 5.46
C TRP A 320 -24.58 -23.49 4.39
N ASN A 321 -25.86 -23.11 4.28
CA ASN A 321 -26.77 -23.73 3.31
C ASN A 321 -26.40 -23.40 1.86
N THR A 322 -25.86 -22.20 1.61
CA THR A 322 -25.53 -21.75 0.24
C THR A 322 -24.16 -22.25 -0.21
N PHE A 323 -23.16 -22.17 0.67
CA PHE A 323 -21.76 -22.42 0.30
C PHE A 323 -21.07 -23.50 1.10
N GLY A 324 -21.66 -24.02 2.18
CA GLY A 324 -20.99 -24.95 3.09
C GLY A 324 -19.98 -24.27 4.00
N VAL A 325 -20.10 -22.95 4.23
CA VAL A 325 -19.15 -22.21 5.08
C VAL A 325 -19.58 -22.27 6.54
N GLU A 326 -18.88 -23.08 7.34
CA GLU A 326 -19.14 -23.22 8.78
C GLU A 326 -18.65 -22.03 9.60
N SER A 327 -17.45 -21.56 9.28
CA SER A 327 -16.78 -20.49 10.02
C SER A 327 -15.80 -19.74 9.12
N ALA A 328 -15.49 -18.50 9.50
CA ALA A 328 -14.43 -17.71 8.90
C ALA A 328 -13.16 -17.72 9.78
N PRO A 329 -11.95 -17.60 9.22
CA PRO A 329 -11.65 -17.40 7.80
C PRO A 329 -11.92 -18.63 6.92
N ALA A 330 -12.44 -18.40 5.71
CA ALA A 330 -12.64 -19.46 4.72
C ALA A 330 -12.55 -18.92 3.29
N VAL A 331 -12.20 -19.80 2.34
CA VAL A 331 -12.15 -19.51 0.90
C VAL A 331 -13.07 -20.48 0.17
N VAL A 332 -13.96 -19.94 -0.66
CA VAL A 332 -14.92 -20.72 -1.46
C VAL A 332 -14.59 -20.59 -2.93
N PHE A 333 -14.50 -21.72 -3.63
CA PHE A 333 -14.38 -21.80 -5.09
C PHE A 333 -15.69 -22.30 -5.70
N LEU A 334 -16.27 -21.48 -6.58
CA LEU A 334 -17.44 -21.82 -7.39
C LEU A 334 -16.98 -22.02 -8.83
N LYS A 335 -16.91 -23.28 -9.27
CA LYS A 335 -16.46 -23.66 -10.61
C LYS A 335 -17.59 -23.57 -11.63
N ASP A 336 -18.47 -24.57 -11.64
CA ASP A 336 -19.58 -24.68 -12.58
C ASP A 336 -20.95 -24.53 -11.92
N PRO A 337 -21.97 -24.07 -12.66
CA PRO A 337 -23.36 -24.12 -12.21
C PRO A 337 -23.79 -25.54 -11.82
N GLY A 338 -24.44 -25.68 -10.67
CA GLY A 338 -24.95 -26.96 -10.16
C GLY A 338 -23.92 -27.84 -9.45
N LEU A 339 -22.62 -27.48 -9.45
CA LEU A 339 -21.64 -28.16 -8.62
C LEU A 339 -21.65 -27.65 -7.18
N LYS A 340 -21.37 -28.55 -6.24
CA LYS A 340 -21.17 -28.17 -4.84
C LYS A 340 -19.95 -27.24 -4.73
N PRO A 341 -20.05 -26.13 -3.98
CA PRO A 341 -18.93 -25.25 -3.71
C PRO A 341 -17.78 -26.00 -3.02
N LEU A 342 -16.55 -25.66 -3.39
CA LEU A 342 -15.35 -26.16 -2.73
C LEU A 342 -14.91 -25.16 -1.66
N VAL A 343 -14.88 -25.60 -0.40
CA VAL A 343 -14.62 -24.73 0.76
C VAL A 343 -13.33 -25.16 1.45
N TYR A 344 -12.48 -24.18 1.72
CA TYR A 344 -11.29 -24.34 2.55
C TYR A 344 -11.42 -23.46 3.79
N HIS A 345 -11.39 -24.08 4.97
CA HIS A 345 -11.43 -23.38 6.26
C HIS A 345 -10.03 -23.13 6.82
N GLY A 346 -9.89 -22.03 7.56
CA GLY A 346 -8.64 -21.67 8.23
C GLY A 346 -7.97 -20.45 7.60
N SER A 347 -6.88 -20.02 8.24
CA SER A 347 -6.08 -18.91 7.74
C SER A 347 -5.38 -19.30 6.45
N VAL A 348 -5.37 -18.35 5.52
CA VAL A 348 -4.82 -18.52 4.18
C VAL A 348 -3.37 -18.05 4.20
N ASN A 349 -2.43 -18.96 3.93
CA ASN A 349 -1.05 -18.59 3.59
C ASN A 349 -1.00 -18.26 2.09
N ASP A 350 -0.31 -17.19 1.70
CA ASP A 350 -0.23 -16.73 0.30
C ASP A 350 0.30 -17.82 -0.65
N SER A 351 1.32 -18.57 -0.23
CA SER A 351 1.89 -19.68 -1.02
C SER A 351 0.87 -20.80 -1.25
N TRP A 352 0.29 -21.31 -0.16
CA TRP A 352 -0.77 -22.31 -0.20
C TRP A 352 -1.96 -21.84 -1.05
N PHE A 353 -2.34 -20.56 -0.95
CA PHE A 353 -3.44 -20.01 -1.72
C PHE A 353 -3.17 -20.04 -3.22
N LEU A 354 -1.97 -19.66 -3.64
CA LEU A 354 -1.59 -19.72 -5.05
C LEU A 354 -1.61 -21.14 -5.58
N ASP A 355 -1.15 -22.12 -4.80
CA ASP A 355 -1.20 -23.54 -5.19
C ASP A 355 -2.65 -24.03 -5.35
N VAL A 356 -3.52 -23.70 -4.40
CA VAL A 356 -4.95 -24.06 -4.46
C VAL A 356 -5.65 -23.34 -5.60
N LEU A 357 -5.35 -22.06 -5.83
CA LEU A 357 -5.90 -21.27 -6.93
C LEU A 357 -5.47 -21.86 -8.27
N GLU A 358 -4.20 -22.21 -8.45
CA GLU A 358 -3.69 -22.83 -9.67
C GLU A 358 -4.36 -24.17 -9.94
N GLN A 359 -4.55 -25.01 -8.92
CA GLN A 359 -5.27 -26.29 -9.03
C GLN A 359 -6.76 -26.12 -9.37
N ASN A 360 -7.37 -24.99 -8.99
CA ASN A 360 -8.80 -24.74 -9.13
C ASN A 360 -9.14 -23.58 -10.08
N LYS A 361 -8.19 -23.11 -10.90
CA LYS A 361 -8.38 -21.97 -11.81
C LYS A 361 -9.32 -22.27 -12.97
N GLN A 362 -9.51 -23.55 -13.29
CA GLN A 362 -10.40 -24.01 -14.36
C GLN A 362 -11.71 -24.55 -13.80
N GLN A 363 -12.77 -24.39 -14.60
CA GLN A 363 -14.03 -25.11 -14.41
C GLN A 363 -13.83 -26.60 -14.62
N GLU A 364 -14.69 -27.45 -14.04
CA GLU A 364 -14.63 -28.91 -14.28
C GLU A 364 -14.88 -29.21 -15.76
N LEU A 365 -15.79 -28.46 -16.38
CA LEU A 365 -15.94 -28.41 -17.83
C LEU A 365 -15.44 -27.04 -18.34
N PRO A 366 -14.20 -26.94 -18.84
CA PRO A 366 -13.61 -25.65 -19.23
C PRO A 366 -14.25 -25.08 -20.49
N GLN A 367 -14.34 -23.75 -20.56
CA GLN A 367 -14.76 -23.05 -21.77
C GLN A 367 -13.61 -23.04 -22.79
N LEU A 368 -13.92 -23.40 -24.04
CA LEU A 368 -13.02 -23.22 -25.17
C LEU A 368 -13.00 -21.74 -25.60
N ARG A 369 -11.83 -21.12 -25.47
CA ARG A 369 -11.55 -19.74 -25.86
C ARG A 369 -10.24 -19.71 -26.63
N SER A 370 -9.99 -18.64 -27.39
CA SER A 370 -8.69 -18.46 -28.06
C SER A 370 -7.50 -18.51 -27.11
N LEU A 371 -7.65 -18.09 -25.85
CA LEU A 371 -6.59 -18.15 -24.84
C LEU A 371 -6.39 -19.56 -24.27
N THR A 372 -7.44 -20.39 -24.24
CA THR A 372 -7.42 -21.71 -23.58
C THR A 372 -7.34 -22.86 -24.58
N SER A 373 -7.48 -22.61 -25.89
CA SER A 373 -7.52 -23.66 -26.92
C SER A 373 -6.27 -24.52 -26.93
N GLU A 374 -5.09 -23.92 -26.80
CA GLU A 374 -3.81 -24.63 -26.76
C GLU A 374 -3.67 -25.45 -25.46
N GLU A 375 -3.94 -24.84 -24.30
CA GLU A 375 -3.89 -25.50 -22.98
C GLU A 375 -4.87 -26.69 -22.89
N LEU A 376 -6.02 -26.59 -23.56
CA LEU A 376 -7.05 -27.63 -23.62
C LEU A 376 -6.74 -28.72 -24.66
N GLY A 377 -5.73 -28.55 -25.52
CA GLY A 377 -5.47 -29.44 -26.64
C GLY A 377 -6.62 -29.43 -27.66
N CYS A 378 -7.31 -28.30 -27.79
CA CYS A 378 -8.40 -28.09 -28.74
C CYS A 378 -7.97 -27.18 -29.90
N ASP A 379 -6.71 -26.74 -29.92
CA ASP A 379 -6.11 -26.03 -31.04
C ASP A 379 -5.64 -27.02 -32.11
N ALA A 380 -6.11 -26.85 -33.35
CA ALA A 380 -5.73 -27.66 -34.49
C ALA A 380 -4.24 -27.52 -34.89
N ARG A 381 -3.60 -26.41 -34.51
CA ARG A 381 -2.15 -26.17 -34.69
C ARG A 381 -1.34 -26.44 -33.43
N GLY A 382 -2.02 -26.74 -32.32
CA GLY A 382 -1.41 -27.01 -31.03
C GLY A 382 -0.97 -28.45 -30.88
N TYR A 383 -0.87 -28.88 -29.63
CA TYR A 383 -0.46 -30.24 -29.25
C TYR A 383 -1.46 -30.86 -28.27
N SER A 384 -1.41 -32.18 -28.15
CA SER A 384 -2.25 -32.90 -27.19
C SER A 384 -1.83 -32.61 -25.74
N ARG A 385 -2.81 -32.59 -24.82
CA ARG A 385 -2.55 -32.61 -23.37
C ARG A 385 -1.82 -33.87 -22.89
N ALA A 386 -1.78 -34.92 -23.71
CA ALA A 386 -1.01 -36.14 -23.49
C ALA A 386 0.49 -36.00 -23.79
N GLY A 387 0.91 -34.91 -24.43
CA GLY A 387 2.30 -34.65 -24.81
C GLY A 387 2.45 -34.34 -26.31
N ARG A 388 3.61 -33.77 -26.69
CA ARG A 388 3.88 -33.32 -28.07
C ARG A 388 3.99 -34.46 -29.09
N ASP A 389 4.38 -35.64 -28.64
CA ASP A 389 4.57 -36.81 -29.52
C ASP A 389 3.25 -37.53 -29.83
N THR A 390 2.13 -37.09 -29.23
CA THR A 390 0.81 -37.68 -29.47
C THR A 390 0.24 -37.22 -30.80
N LEU A 391 0.19 -38.12 -31.78
CA LEU A 391 -0.26 -37.82 -33.15
C LEU A 391 -1.78 -37.69 -33.32
N THR A 392 -2.58 -38.21 -32.38
CA THR A 392 -4.04 -38.19 -32.48
C THR A 392 -4.67 -37.94 -31.13
N TRP A 393 -5.44 -36.87 -31.03
CA TRP A 393 -6.24 -36.51 -29.86
C TRP A 393 -7.56 -35.91 -30.32
N TYR A 394 -8.51 -35.83 -29.39
CA TYR A 394 -9.89 -35.47 -29.64
C TYR A 394 -10.27 -34.32 -28.71
N CYS A 395 -10.95 -33.32 -29.25
CA CYS A 395 -11.62 -32.31 -28.47
C CYS A 395 -13.12 -32.35 -28.79
N ALA A 396 -13.93 -32.76 -27.83
CA ALA A 396 -15.37 -32.72 -27.95
C ALA A 396 -15.88 -31.39 -27.37
N ILE A 397 -16.61 -30.64 -28.18
CA ILE A 397 -17.04 -29.29 -27.86
C ILE A 397 -18.56 -29.27 -27.82
N LEU A 398 -19.11 -28.88 -26.67
CA LEU A 398 -20.51 -28.54 -26.52
C LEU A 398 -20.71 -27.06 -26.87
N ALA A 399 -21.34 -26.76 -28.00
CA ALA A 399 -21.62 -25.39 -28.41
C ALA A 399 -23.08 -25.01 -28.16
N GLY A 400 -23.32 -23.83 -27.62
CA GLY A 400 -24.68 -23.30 -27.44
C GLY A 400 -24.68 -21.84 -26.99
N ARG A 401 -25.88 -21.28 -26.88
CA ARG A 401 -26.11 -19.94 -26.31
C ARG A 401 -26.11 -20.02 -24.79
N LEU A 402 -25.51 -19.05 -24.11
CA LEU A 402 -25.61 -18.93 -22.66
C LEU A 402 -27.07 -18.89 -22.21
N GLY A 403 -27.44 -19.82 -21.32
CA GLY A 403 -28.81 -20.02 -20.88
C GLY A 403 -28.98 -21.32 -20.11
N PRO A 404 -30.18 -21.55 -19.54
CA PRO A 404 -30.46 -22.75 -18.73
C PRO A 404 -30.31 -24.05 -19.52
N GLU A 405 -30.57 -24.04 -20.83
CA GLU A 405 -30.40 -25.20 -21.70
C GLU A 405 -28.92 -25.59 -21.83
N LEU A 406 -28.03 -24.62 -22.07
CA LEU A 406 -26.59 -24.87 -22.14
C LEU A 406 -26.05 -25.34 -20.78
N ASP A 407 -26.52 -24.77 -19.67
CA ASP A 407 -26.13 -25.22 -18.33
C ASP A 407 -26.56 -26.66 -18.06
N SER A 408 -27.76 -27.07 -18.49
CA SER A 408 -28.23 -28.45 -18.41
C SER A 408 -27.38 -29.41 -19.26
N MET A 409 -26.99 -28.99 -20.47
CA MET A 409 -26.11 -29.77 -21.34
C MET A 409 -24.69 -29.87 -20.75
N ARG A 410 -24.16 -28.80 -20.14
CA ARG A 410 -22.87 -28.81 -19.43
C ARG A 410 -22.90 -29.78 -18.26
N GLU A 411 -23.98 -29.80 -17.50
CA GLU A 411 -24.18 -30.78 -16.43
C GLU A 411 -24.18 -32.22 -16.96
N THR A 412 -24.87 -32.45 -18.07
CA THR A 412 -24.89 -33.76 -18.74
C THR A 412 -23.49 -34.18 -19.20
N MET A 413 -22.73 -33.26 -19.81
CA MET A 413 -21.36 -33.54 -20.26
C MET A 413 -20.42 -33.86 -19.08
N ARG A 414 -20.59 -33.20 -17.92
CA ARG A 414 -19.85 -33.56 -16.70
C ARG A 414 -20.19 -34.96 -16.20
N ARG A 415 -21.46 -35.37 -16.25
CA ARG A 415 -21.87 -36.76 -15.91
C ARG A 415 -21.26 -37.79 -16.86
N VAL A 416 -21.16 -37.45 -18.15
CA VAL A 416 -20.45 -38.27 -19.15
C VAL A 416 -18.98 -38.38 -18.78
N GLN A 417 -18.32 -37.25 -18.48
CA GLN A 417 -16.92 -37.22 -18.04
C GLN A 417 -16.69 -38.10 -16.80
N GLU A 418 -17.54 -38.00 -15.78
CA GLU A 418 -17.46 -38.80 -14.57
C GLU A 418 -17.64 -40.30 -14.85
N THR A 419 -18.61 -40.65 -15.70
CA THR A 419 -18.86 -42.04 -16.11
C THR A 419 -17.67 -42.62 -16.87
N LEU A 420 -17.08 -41.86 -17.79
CA LEU A 420 -15.88 -42.26 -18.53
C LEU A 420 -14.69 -42.46 -17.59
N SER A 421 -14.48 -41.55 -16.63
CA SER A 421 -13.41 -41.67 -15.63
C SER A 421 -13.56 -42.94 -14.80
N LYS A 422 -14.75 -43.22 -14.24
CA LYS A 422 -15.03 -44.45 -13.46
C LYS A 422 -14.85 -45.71 -14.29
N SER A 423 -15.32 -45.72 -15.53
CA SER A 423 -15.17 -46.87 -16.43
C SER A 423 -13.71 -47.18 -16.76
N SER A 424 -12.84 -46.17 -16.75
CA SER A 424 -11.41 -46.35 -16.97
C SER A 424 -10.68 -46.92 -15.75
N GLU A 425 -11.16 -46.69 -14.54
CA GLU A 425 -10.61 -47.31 -13.31
C GLU A 425 -10.90 -48.81 -13.30
N LEU A 426 -12.11 -49.21 -13.69
CA LEU A 426 -12.52 -50.61 -13.79
C LEU A 426 -11.76 -51.38 -14.88
N LYS A 427 -11.50 -50.75 -16.04
CA LYS A 427 -10.75 -51.38 -17.15
C LYS A 427 -9.24 -51.45 -16.94
N ALA A 428 -8.67 -50.66 -16.03
CA ALA A 428 -7.26 -50.80 -15.67
C ALA A 428 -6.95 -52.11 -14.93
N ALA A 429 -7.98 -52.84 -14.47
CA ALA A 429 -7.87 -54.17 -13.87
C ALA A 429 -8.00 -55.31 -14.89
N SER A 430 -8.27 -55.01 -16.17
CA SER A 430 -8.42 -56.00 -17.24
C SER A 430 -7.58 -55.59 -18.44
N GLU A 431 -6.43 -56.23 -18.63
CA GLU A 431 -5.57 -56.05 -19.79
C GLU A 431 -6.29 -56.54 -21.06
N ASP A 432 -6.82 -55.61 -21.87
CA ASP A 432 -7.16 -55.88 -23.27
C ASP A 432 -6.94 -54.61 -24.12
N GLU A 433 -5.95 -54.69 -25.01
CA GLU A 433 -5.14 -53.54 -25.45
C GLU A 433 -5.43 -53.02 -26.87
N HIS A 434 -6.59 -53.32 -27.49
CA HIS A 434 -6.76 -53.08 -28.94
C HIS A 434 -7.92 -52.16 -29.37
N SER A 435 -8.58 -51.44 -28.44
CA SER A 435 -9.49 -50.35 -28.82
C SER A 435 -9.32 -49.11 -27.94
N ILE A 436 -9.02 -47.96 -28.55
CA ILE A 436 -9.04 -46.68 -27.84
C ILE A 436 -10.50 -46.33 -27.59
N THR A 437 -11.01 -46.75 -26.44
CA THR A 437 -12.31 -46.31 -25.95
C THR A 437 -12.21 -44.86 -25.45
N ALA A 438 -13.33 -44.13 -25.47
CA ALA A 438 -13.37 -42.75 -24.97
C ALA A 438 -12.84 -42.62 -23.52
N ALA A 439 -13.03 -43.67 -22.71
CA ALA A 439 -12.52 -43.75 -21.34
C ALA A 439 -10.97 -43.77 -21.28
N VAL A 440 -10.34 -44.60 -22.13
CA VAL A 440 -8.87 -44.67 -22.23
C VAL A 440 -8.31 -43.37 -22.80
N ALA A 441 -8.97 -42.78 -23.80
CA ALA A 441 -8.57 -41.48 -24.35
C ALA A 441 -8.67 -40.35 -23.29
N LEU A 442 -9.72 -40.35 -22.47
CA LEU A 442 -9.87 -39.37 -21.39
C LEU A 442 -8.78 -39.52 -20.33
N LYS A 443 -8.52 -40.75 -19.85
CA LYS A 443 -7.48 -41.03 -18.85
C LYS A 443 -6.07 -40.70 -19.34
N SER A 444 -5.77 -40.98 -20.62
CA SER A 444 -4.49 -40.64 -21.25
C SER A 444 -4.36 -39.17 -21.66
N LYS A 445 -5.33 -38.31 -21.31
CA LYS A 445 -5.39 -36.89 -21.70
C LYS A 445 -5.40 -36.66 -23.22
N ARG A 446 -5.85 -37.67 -23.99
CA ARG A 446 -6.06 -37.61 -25.45
C ARG A 446 -7.48 -37.17 -25.82
N LEU A 447 -8.42 -37.18 -24.88
CA LEU A 447 -9.77 -36.63 -25.07
C LEU A 447 -9.98 -35.48 -24.09
N THR A 448 -10.32 -34.30 -24.61
CA THR A 448 -10.77 -33.15 -23.82
C THR A 448 -12.25 -32.90 -24.09
N LEU A 449 -13.03 -32.68 -23.03
CA LEU A 449 -14.40 -32.21 -23.11
C LEU A 449 -14.41 -30.72 -22.75
N SER A 450 -15.05 -29.89 -23.57
CA SER A 450 -15.13 -28.45 -23.36
C SER A 450 -16.48 -27.91 -23.82
N TRP A 451 -16.79 -26.67 -23.45
CA TRP A 451 -17.98 -25.97 -23.94
C TRP A 451 -17.62 -24.65 -24.62
N LEU A 452 -18.47 -24.22 -25.54
CA LEU A 452 -18.29 -23.02 -26.34
C LEU A 452 -19.54 -22.16 -26.24
N ASP A 453 -19.34 -20.87 -25.95
CA ASP A 453 -20.41 -19.89 -26.04
C ASP A 453 -20.50 -19.39 -27.49
N GLY A 454 -21.63 -19.70 -28.13
CA GLY A 454 -21.88 -19.37 -29.53
C GLY A 454 -22.06 -17.88 -29.80
N GLU A 455 -22.29 -17.04 -28.78
CA GLU A 455 -22.46 -15.59 -28.99
C GLU A 455 -21.15 -14.81 -28.93
N THR A 456 -20.13 -15.34 -28.26
CA THR A 456 -18.86 -14.64 -28.01
C THR A 456 -17.76 -14.99 -29.02
N GLN A 457 -17.98 -16.01 -29.83
CA GLN A 457 -17.09 -16.40 -30.94
C GLN A 457 -17.59 -15.75 -32.23
N LYS A 458 -16.85 -14.75 -32.73
CA LYS A 458 -17.10 -14.09 -34.02
C LYS A 458 -16.22 -14.66 -35.12
#